data_AF-A0A284QMM7-F1
#
_entry.id   AF-A0A284QMM7-F1
#
_cell.length_a   1.000
_cell.length_b   1.000
_cell.length_c   1.000
_cell.angle_alpha   90.00
_cell.angle_beta   90.00
_cell.angle_gamma   90.00
#
_symmetry.space_group_name_H-M   'P 1'
#
loop_
_entity.id
_entity.type
_entity.pdbx_description
1 polymer ?
#
loop_
_entity_poly.entity_id
_entity_poly.type
_entity_poly.pdbx_seq_one_letter_code
_entity_poly.pdbx_strand_id
1 'polypeptide(L)'
;MDQHVLNKPLEAQPVPLELLIFTIDQNVSPLFVINAEAYPNLLDLIASVEQYRRALLKKVEDAMVWDKACIGMGQIDEALTSEERASLLDLANQAADQRKLFIAIVADMCKMDIFHLLRSEDHHLTGMMLRLSQHFPWPPSRGNAPVDSPLLFLQVDLDEHERDLLLEAGKSCC
;
A
#
# COMPACT_ATOMS: atom_id res chain seq x y z
N MET A 1 -30.89 -6.87 35.78
CA MET A 1 -29.42 -7.11 35.84
C MET A 1 -29.00 -7.34 34.41
N ASP A 2 -28.81 -6.26 33.66
CA ASP A 2 -28.52 -6.33 32.23
C ASP A 2 -27.02 -6.21 32.02
N GLN A 3 -26.37 -7.34 31.77
CA GLN A 3 -24.99 -7.38 31.29
C GLN A 3 -24.99 -7.16 29.78
N HIS A 4 -24.96 -5.91 29.35
CA HIS A 4 -24.52 -5.56 28.01
C HIS A 4 -23.01 -5.86 27.93
N VAL A 5 -22.67 -7.06 27.47
CA VAL A 5 -21.32 -7.36 26.99
C VAL A 5 -21.14 -6.55 25.71
N LEU A 6 -20.50 -5.39 25.87
CA LEU A 6 -20.00 -4.59 24.77
C LEU A 6 -18.93 -5.45 24.08
N ASN A 7 -19.30 -6.18 23.04
CA ASN A 7 -18.35 -6.77 22.10
C ASN A 7 -17.62 -5.62 21.41
N LYS A 8 -16.59 -5.08 22.06
CA LYS A 8 -15.57 -4.32 21.35
C LYS A 8 -15.00 -5.27 20.30
N PRO A 9 -15.01 -4.92 19.01
CA PRO A 9 -14.24 -5.68 18.04
C PRO A 9 -12.81 -5.73 18.58
N LEU A 10 -12.22 -6.93 18.69
CA LEU A 10 -10.78 -7.06 18.88
C LEU A 10 -10.16 -6.25 17.74
N GLU A 11 -9.61 -5.08 18.05
CA GLU A 11 -8.78 -4.35 17.11
C GLU A 11 -7.65 -5.31 16.74
N ALA A 12 -7.69 -5.84 15.53
CA ALA A 12 -6.69 -6.76 15.04
C ALA A 12 -5.33 -6.05 15.20
N GLN A 13 -4.48 -6.58 16.06
CA GLN A 13 -3.14 -6.03 16.21
C GLN A 13 -2.46 -6.12 14.84
N PRO A 14 -1.90 -5.00 14.35
CA PRO A 14 -1.30 -5.00 13.02
C PRO A 14 -0.07 -5.92 13.03
N VAL A 15 0.14 -6.65 11.94
CA VAL A 15 1.22 -7.64 11.81
C VAL A 15 2.58 -6.94 11.95
N PRO A 16 3.53 -7.43 12.78
CA PRO A 16 4.82 -6.78 12.96
C PRO A 16 5.56 -6.51 11.64
N LEU A 17 6.15 -5.32 11.50
CA LEU A 17 6.80 -4.89 10.26
C LEU A 17 7.97 -5.79 9.88
N GLU A 18 8.74 -6.28 10.85
CA GLU A 18 9.86 -7.19 10.65
C GLU A 18 9.40 -8.52 10.04
N LEU A 19 8.21 -8.99 10.43
CA LEU A 19 7.62 -10.20 9.86
C LEU A 19 7.19 -9.97 8.41
N LEU A 20 6.64 -8.79 8.10
CA LEU A 20 6.28 -8.41 6.73
C LEU A 20 7.52 -8.34 5.84
N ILE A 21 8.60 -7.69 6.29
CA ILE A 21 9.88 -7.60 5.57
C ILE A 21 10.45 -9.00 5.34
N PHE A 22 10.54 -9.82 6.38
CA PHE A 22 11.00 -11.19 6.25
C PHE A 22 10.17 -11.99 5.23
N THR A 23 8.84 -11.83 5.28
CA THR A 23 7.94 -12.55 4.37
C THR A 23 8.13 -12.06 2.93
N ILE A 24 8.29 -10.74 2.71
CA ILE A 24 8.63 -10.18 1.40
C ILE A 24 9.96 -10.77 0.92
N ASP A 25 11.02 -10.77 1.72
CA ASP A 25 12.33 -11.32 1.33
C ASP A 25 12.27 -12.81 0.95
N GLN A 26 11.51 -13.61 1.69
CA GLN A 26 11.30 -15.03 1.34
C GLN A 26 10.55 -15.20 0.03
N ASN A 27 9.57 -14.32 -0.23
CA ASN A 27 8.81 -14.35 -1.46
C ASN A 27 9.57 -13.73 -2.64
N VAL A 28 10.48 -12.78 -2.47
CA VAL A 28 11.24 -12.18 -3.59
C VAL A 28 12.42 -13.06 -4.04
N SER A 29 12.69 -14.17 -3.35
CA SER A 29 13.69 -15.17 -3.73
C SER A 29 13.54 -15.63 -5.19
N PRO A 30 14.63 -15.91 -5.93
CA PRO A 30 14.61 -16.27 -7.36
C PRO A 30 13.76 -17.49 -7.75
N LEU A 31 13.22 -18.25 -6.79
CA LEU A 31 12.24 -19.32 -6.98
C LEU A 31 10.81 -18.81 -7.21
N PHE A 32 10.52 -17.53 -6.95
CA PHE A 32 9.19 -16.93 -7.07
C PHE A 32 8.67 -16.82 -8.50
N VAL A 33 9.58 -16.79 -9.48
CA VAL A 33 9.24 -16.78 -10.92
C VAL A 33 8.41 -18.00 -11.32
N ILE A 34 8.37 -19.04 -10.50
CA ILE A 34 7.68 -20.31 -10.77
C ILE A 34 6.21 -20.29 -10.31
N ASN A 35 5.80 -19.38 -9.40
CA ASN A 35 4.46 -19.44 -8.80
C ASN A 35 3.65 -18.13 -8.96
N ALA A 36 2.85 -18.06 -10.03
CA ALA A 36 1.88 -16.98 -10.26
C ALA A 36 0.93 -16.72 -9.08
N GLU A 37 0.60 -17.76 -8.31
CA GLU A 37 -0.37 -17.65 -7.22
C GLU A 37 0.14 -16.82 -6.04
N ALA A 38 1.45 -16.53 -6.00
CA ALA A 38 2.08 -15.81 -4.91
C ALA A 38 2.11 -14.27 -5.11
N TYR A 39 1.96 -13.77 -6.34
CA TYR A 39 1.93 -12.31 -6.61
C TYR A 39 0.85 -11.55 -5.83
N PRO A 40 -0.41 -12.03 -5.73
CA PRO A 40 -1.45 -11.34 -4.96
C PRO A 40 -1.09 -11.22 -3.48
N ASN A 41 -0.58 -12.29 -2.87
CA ASN A 41 -0.18 -12.29 -1.47
C ASN A 41 0.99 -11.32 -1.23
N LEU A 42 1.93 -11.22 -2.18
CA LEU A 42 3.04 -10.28 -2.08
C LEU A 42 2.58 -8.82 -2.23
N LEU A 43 1.61 -8.55 -3.10
CA LEU A 43 0.97 -7.23 -3.20
C LEU A 43 0.27 -6.85 -1.89
N ASP A 44 -0.41 -7.78 -1.22
CA ASP A 44 -1.03 -7.56 0.09
C ASP A 44 0.00 -7.25 1.19
N LEU A 45 1.14 -7.95 1.19
CA LEU A 45 2.24 -7.67 2.12
C LEU A 45 2.83 -6.28 1.89
N ILE A 46 3.08 -5.90 0.63
CA ILE A 46 3.60 -4.59 0.27
C ILE A 46 2.62 -3.48 0.64
N ALA A 47 1.32 -3.69 0.43
CA ALA A 47 0.28 -2.78 0.87
C ALA A 47 0.25 -2.60 2.39
N SER A 48 0.47 -3.68 3.14
CA SER A 48 0.55 -3.63 4.60
C SER A 48 1.73 -2.76 5.07
N VAL A 49 2.89 -2.88 4.41
CA VAL A 49 4.06 -2.01 4.69
C VAL A 49 3.75 -0.54 4.40
N GLU A 50 3.02 -0.25 3.32
CA GLU A 50 2.61 1.13 2.99
C GLU A 50 1.67 1.73 4.03
N GLN A 51 0.76 0.94 4.61
CA GLN A 51 -0.08 1.41 5.71
C GLN A 51 0.76 1.83 6.92
N TYR A 52 1.79 1.06 7.27
CA TYR A 52 2.73 1.44 8.33
C TYR A 52 3.46 2.74 8.00
N ARG A 53 3.96 2.88 6.76
CA ARG A 53 4.64 4.10 6.32
C ARG A 53 3.73 5.33 6.43
N ARG A 54 2.48 5.22 5.98
CA ARG A 54 1.48 6.30 6.09
C ARG A 54 1.15 6.64 7.54
N ALA A 55 0.95 5.64 8.39
CA ALA A 55 0.71 5.86 9.82
C ALA A 55 1.89 6.59 10.48
N LEU A 56 3.12 6.22 10.13
CA LEU A 56 4.33 6.90 10.58
C LEU A 56 4.37 8.36 10.11
N LEU A 57 4.14 8.61 8.82
CA LEU A 57 4.13 9.98 8.28
C LEU A 57 3.07 10.86 8.93
N LYS A 58 1.89 10.31 9.20
CA LYS A 58 0.87 11.04 9.96
C LYS A 58 1.36 11.42 11.36
N LYS A 59 2.10 10.53 12.04
CA LYS A 59 2.71 10.86 13.35
C LYS A 59 3.80 11.92 13.23
N VAL A 60 4.56 11.92 12.14
CA VAL A 60 5.53 12.97 11.83
C VAL A 60 4.81 14.32 11.65
N GLU A 61 3.73 14.36 10.87
CA GLU A 61 2.93 15.57 10.66
C GLU A 61 2.31 16.08 11.97
N ASP A 62 1.69 15.19 12.75
CA ASP A 62 1.10 15.51 14.06
C ASP A 62 2.16 16.10 15.01
N ALA A 63 3.37 15.51 15.05
CA ALA A 63 4.48 16.00 15.87
C ALA A 63 4.98 17.38 15.42
N MET A 64 5.05 17.62 14.11
CA MET A 64 5.44 18.92 13.56
C MET A 64 4.39 20.01 13.82
N VAL A 65 3.10 19.66 13.86
CA VAL A 65 2.02 20.59 14.26
C VAL A 65 2.11 20.90 15.75
N TRP A 66 2.32 19.88 16.58
CA TRP A 66 2.52 20.04 18.02
C TRP A 66 3.72 20.94 18.35
N ASP A 67 4.87 20.72 17.70
CA ASP A 67 6.08 21.54 17.86
C ASP A 67 5.80 23.04 17.66
N LYS A 68 5.09 23.37 16.56
CA LYS A 68 4.71 24.76 16.27
C LYS A 68 3.79 25.35 17.35
N ALA A 69 2.88 24.55 17.90
CA ALA A 69 1.98 24.99 18.96
C ALA A 69 2.74 25.29 20.26
N CYS A 70 3.64 24.39 20.69
CA CYS A 70 4.47 24.60 21.88
C CYS A 70 5.33 25.86 21.76
N ILE A 71 5.98 26.07 20.60
CA ILE A 71 6.76 27.29 20.34
C ILE A 71 5.87 28.54 20.41
N GLY A 72 4.67 28.50 19.81
CA GLY A 72 3.72 29.61 19.84
C GLY A 72 3.19 29.94 21.23
N MET A 73 3.10 28.95 22.12
CA MET A 73 2.71 29.11 23.53
C MET A 73 3.88 29.47 24.46
N GLY A 74 5.12 29.55 23.94
CA GLY A 74 6.31 29.82 24.74
C GLY A 74 6.78 28.63 25.59
N GLN A 75 6.24 27.43 25.38
CA GLN A 75 6.61 26.19 26.07
C GLN A 75 7.79 25.51 25.36
N ILE A 76 8.94 26.19 25.33
CA ILE A 76 10.12 25.74 24.58
C ILE A 76 10.67 24.41 25.09
N ASP A 77 10.55 24.14 26.40
CA ASP A 77 11.03 22.90 27.02
C ASP A 77 10.20 21.66 26.63
N GLU A 78 8.98 21.85 26.12
CA GLU A 78 8.08 20.79 25.64
C GLU A 78 8.10 20.66 24.10
N ALA A 79 8.78 21.58 23.41
CA ALA A 79 8.93 21.56 21.96
C ALA A 79 9.98 20.53 21.52
N LEU A 80 9.98 20.18 20.24
CA LEU A 80 10.98 19.26 19.69
C LEU A 80 12.37 19.88 19.75
N THR A 81 13.35 19.04 20.08
CA THR A 81 14.76 19.39 19.96
C THR A 81 15.13 19.66 18.49
N SER A 82 16.26 20.32 18.27
CA SER A 82 16.73 20.60 16.90
C SER A 82 17.05 19.31 16.13
N GLU A 83 17.52 18.27 16.82
CA GLU A 83 17.84 16.97 16.24
C GLU A 83 16.57 16.19 15.83
N GLU A 84 15.56 16.16 16.71
CA GLU A 84 14.27 15.54 16.41
C GLU A 84 13.58 16.24 15.23
N ARG A 85 13.56 17.58 15.23
CA ARG A 85 12.98 18.37 14.15
C ARG A 85 13.67 18.08 12.81
N ALA A 86 15.00 18.03 12.80
CA ALA A 86 15.79 17.70 11.60
C ALA A 86 15.47 16.28 11.10
N SER A 87 15.38 15.31 11.99
CA SER A 87 15.06 13.91 11.65
C SER A 87 13.65 13.77 11.07
N LEU A 88 12.65 14.43 11.68
CA LEU A 88 11.27 14.44 11.18
C LEU A 88 11.15 15.13 9.82
N LEU A 89 11.89 16.23 9.62
CA LEU A 89 11.96 16.92 8.33
C LEU A 89 12.55 16.03 7.23
N ASP A 90 13.63 15.30 7.53
CA ASP A 90 14.24 14.37 6.58
C ASP A 90 13.24 13.27 6.17
N LEU A 91 12.55 12.66 7.13
CA LEU A 91 11.50 11.67 6.87
C LEU A 91 10.35 12.25 6.01
N ALA A 92 9.91 13.47 6.29
CA ALA A 92 8.87 14.14 5.52
C ALA A 92 9.33 14.47 4.09
N ASN A 93 10.58 14.86 3.90
CA ASN A 93 11.14 15.16 2.58
C ASN A 93 11.26 13.91 1.71
N GLN A 94 11.59 12.76 2.30
CA GLN A 94 11.70 11.49 1.59
C GLN A 94 10.33 10.87 1.25
N ALA A 95 9.25 11.32 1.90
CA ALA A 95 7.92 10.72 1.79
C ALA A 95 7.39 10.65 0.35
N ALA A 96 7.61 11.70 -0.44
CA ALA A 96 7.12 11.77 -1.82
C ALA A 96 7.86 10.79 -2.74
N ASP A 97 9.19 10.68 -2.60
CA ASP A 97 9.98 9.79 -3.43
C ASP A 97 9.79 8.32 -3.04
N GLN A 98 9.63 8.03 -1.75
CA GLN A 98 9.23 6.71 -1.27
C GLN A 98 7.85 6.30 -1.81
N ARG A 99 6.89 7.24 -1.89
CA ARG A 99 5.57 6.96 -2.46
C ARG A 99 5.66 6.64 -3.95
N LYS A 100 6.44 7.41 -4.72
CA LYS A 100 6.69 7.11 -6.14
C LYS A 100 7.30 5.72 -6.33
N LEU A 101 8.28 5.36 -5.50
CA LEU A 101 8.92 4.05 -5.55
C LEU A 101 7.91 2.93 -5.23
N PHE A 102 7.07 3.11 -4.20
CA PHE A 102 6.01 2.17 -3.87
C PHE A 102 5.06 1.94 -5.05
N ILE A 103 4.57 3.01 -5.69
CA ILE A 103 3.68 2.91 -6.86
C ILE A 103 4.36 2.19 -8.02
N ALA A 104 5.65 2.46 -8.27
CA ALA A 104 6.40 1.76 -9.32
C ALA A 104 6.52 0.25 -9.04
N ILE A 105 6.87 -0.14 -7.82
CA ILE A 105 6.97 -1.55 -7.41
C ILE A 105 5.63 -2.26 -7.60
N VAL A 106 4.54 -1.65 -7.14
CA VAL A 106 3.19 -2.18 -7.32
C VAL A 106 2.87 -2.36 -8.80
N ALA A 107 3.08 -1.32 -9.61
CA ALA A 107 2.75 -1.36 -11.03
C ALA A 107 3.50 -2.48 -11.76
N ASP A 108 4.80 -2.63 -11.48
CA ASP A 108 5.61 -3.67 -12.08
C ASP A 108 5.21 -5.07 -11.60
N MET A 109 4.85 -5.23 -10.32
CA MET A 109 4.35 -6.50 -9.82
C MET A 109 3.00 -6.89 -10.42
N CYS A 110 2.07 -5.95 -10.59
CA CYS A 110 0.81 -6.19 -11.29
C CYS A 110 1.07 -6.61 -12.74
N LYS A 111 2.00 -5.95 -13.45
CA LYS A 111 2.41 -6.36 -14.81
C LYS A 111 2.97 -7.78 -14.83
N MET A 112 3.85 -8.10 -13.89
CA MET A 112 4.48 -9.43 -13.80
C MET A 112 3.46 -10.54 -13.55
N ASP A 113 2.47 -10.31 -12.68
CA ASP A 113 1.36 -11.24 -12.44
C ASP A 113 0.57 -11.50 -13.74
N ILE A 114 0.18 -10.43 -14.44
CA ILE A 114 -0.54 -10.55 -15.72
C ILE A 114 0.29 -11.26 -16.79
N PHE A 115 1.57 -10.90 -16.95
CA PHE A 115 2.46 -11.56 -17.91
C PHE A 115 2.69 -13.03 -17.59
N HIS A 116 2.77 -13.40 -16.32
CA HIS A 116 2.87 -14.79 -15.92
C HIS A 116 1.58 -15.55 -16.28
N LEU A 117 0.41 -14.99 -15.99
CA LEU A 117 -0.89 -15.58 -16.36
C LEU A 117 -1.03 -15.74 -17.88
N LEU A 118 -0.52 -14.79 -18.66
CA LEU A 118 -0.48 -14.85 -20.13
C LEU A 118 0.42 -15.96 -20.68
N ARG A 119 1.44 -16.40 -19.93
CA ARG A 119 2.42 -17.40 -20.37
C ARG A 119 2.18 -18.79 -19.77
N SER A 120 1.28 -18.90 -18.80
CA SER A 120 0.88 -20.17 -18.17
C SER A 120 0.15 -21.05 -19.17
N GLU A 121 0.44 -22.36 -19.22
CA GLU A 121 -0.19 -23.31 -20.16
C GLU A 121 -1.73 -23.31 -20.04
N ASP A 122 -2.25 -23.08 -18.84
CA ASP A 122 -3.68 -22.97 -18.52
C ASP A 122 -4.26 -21.59 -18.85
N HIS A 123 -4.07 -21.08 -20.07
CA HIS A 123 -4.47 -19.75 -20.56
C HIS A 123 -5.99 -19.46 -20.39
N HIS A 124 -6.44 -19.27 -19.16
CA HIS A 124 -7.81 -18.93 -18.83
C HIS A 124 -7.94 -17.42 -18.98
N LEU A 125 -8.27 -16.98 -20.19
CA LEU A 125 -8.58 -15.58 -20.53
C LEU A 125 -9.49 -14.94 -19.47
N THR A 126 -10.45 -15.70 -18.93
CA THR A 126 -11.34 -15.28 -17.83
C THR A 126 -10.59 -14.92 -16.54
N GLY A 127 -9.59 -15.73 -16.13
CA GLY A 127 -8.78 -15.47 -14.94
C GLY A 127 -7.86 -14.27 -15.09
N MET A 128 -7.27 -14.10 -16.28
CA MET A 128 -6.48 -12.91 -16.62
C MET A 128 -7.35 -11.64 -16.62
N MET A 129 -8.52 -11.66 -17.26
CA MET A 129 -9.44 -10.53 -17.28
C MET A 129 -9.93 -10.16 -15.88
N LEU A 130 -10.18 -11.16 -15.03
CA LEU A 130 -10.50 -10.94 -13.62
C LEU A 130 -9.34 -10.24 -12.89
N ARG A 131 -8.09 -10.71 -13.05
CA ARG A 131 -6.91 -10.10 -12.43
C ARG A 131 -6.62 -8.69 -12.93
N LEU A 132 -6.77 -8.43 -14.23
CA LEU A 132 -6.67 -7.08 -14.80
C LEU A 132 -7.67 -6.13 -14.16
N SER A 133 -8.92 -6.57 -13.98
CA SER A 133 -9.97 -5.76 -13.33
C SER A 133 -9.74 -5.52 -11.84
N GLN A 134 -8.99 -6.41 -11.16
CA GLN A 134 -8.63 -6.29 -9.75
C GLN A 134 -7.44 -5.34 -9.54
N HIS A 135 -6.42 -5.41 -10.40
CA HIS A 135 -5.20 -4.61 -10.31
C HIS A 135 -5.38 -3.20 -10.88
N PHE A 136 -6.07 -3.07 -12.00
CA PHE A 136 -6.22 -1.83 -12.74
C PHE A 136 -7.70 -1.45 -12.77
N PRO A 137 -8.12 -0.40 -12.06
CA PRO A 137 -9.49 0.07 -12.12
C PRO A 137 -9.74 0.76 -13.46
N TRP A 138 -10.02 -0.02 -14.51
CA TRP A 138 -10.41 0.53 -15.80
C TRP A 138 -11.67 1.39 -15.59
N PRO A 139 -11.84 2.50 -16.35
CA PRO A 139 -13.10 3.21 -16.36
C PRO A 139 -14.23 2.20 -16.61
N PRO A 140 -15.36 2.28 -15.87
CA PRO A 140 -16.40 1.27 -15.94
C PRO A 140 -16.87 1.12 -17.38
N SER A 141 -16.40 0.07 -18.03
CA SER A 141 -16.83 -0.32 -19.36
C SER A 141 -18.22 -0.88 -19.16
N ARG A 142 -19.23 -0.03 -19.39
CA ARG A 142 -20.69 -0.32 -19.39
C ARG A 142 -21.10 -1.61 -18.68
N GLY A 143 -21.41 -1.52 -17.39
CA GLY A 143 -22.36 -2.42 -16.76
C GLY A 143 -21.82 -3.47 -15.79
N ASN A 144 -20.51 -3.61 -15.62
CA ASN A 144 -19.98 -4.48 -14.56
C ASN A 144 -19.70 -3.65 -13.31
N ALA A 145 -20.34 -4.05 -12.20
CA ALA A 145 -20.02 -3.54 -10.87
C ALA A 145 -18.51 -3.70 -10.61
N PRO A 146 -17.89 -2.79 -9.83
CA PRO A 146 -16.52 -2.99 -9.37
C PRO A 146 -16.47 -4.37 -8.71
N VAL A 147 -15.62 -5.25 -9.23
CA VAL A 147 -15.34 -6.52 -8.57
C VAL A 147 -14.72 -6.13 -7.24
N ASP A 148 -15.33 -6.52 -6.12
CA ASP A 148 -14.73 -6.39 -4.80
C ASP A 148 -13.37 -7.10 -4.84
N SER A 149 -12.33 -6.30 -5.06
CA SER A 149 -10.96 -6.80 -5.10
C SER A 149 -10.54 -6.97 -3.65
N PRO A 150 -10.14 -8.18 -3.20
CA PRO A 150 -9.53 -8.32 -1.89
C PRO A 150 -8.25 -7.46 -1.78
N LEU A 151 -7.65 -7.10 -2.94
CA LEU A 151 -6.56 -6.13 -3.09
C LEU A 151 -7.09 -4.68 -3.05
N LEU A 152 -8.02 -4.40 -2.12
CA LEU A 152 -8.68 -3.11 -1.86
C LEU A 152 -7.69 -1.92 -1.78
N PHE A 153 -6.43 -2.20 -1.45
CA PHE A 153 -5.41 -1.22 -1.10
C PHE A 153 -4.88 -0.39 -2.27
N LEU A 154 -5.01 -0.86 -3.51
CA LEU A 154 -4.64 -0.07 -4.68
C LEU A 154 -5.68 0.97 -5.06
N GLN A 155 -6.90 0.96 -4.51
CA GLN A 155 -7.97 1.79 -5.06
C GLN A 155 -8.50 2.85 -4.11
N VAL A 156 -8.29 2.70 -2.80
CA VAL A 156 -8.91 3.58 -1.80
C VAL A 156 -8.16 4.91 -1.61
N ASP A 157 -6.86 4.97 -1.91
CA ASP A 157 -5.99 6.07 -1.50
C ASP A 157 -5.02 6.56 -2.59
N LEU A 158 -5.27 6.22 -3.86
CA LEU A 158 -4.50 6.79 -4.96
C LEU A 158 -5.00 8.18 -5.31
N ASP A 159 -4.07 9.11 -5.51
CA ASP A 159 -4.42 10.38 -6.15
C ASP A 159 -4.75 10.18 -7.66
N GLU A 160 -5.14 11.25 -8.35
CA GLU A 160 -5.42 11.18 -9.79
C GLU A 160 -4.20 10.76 -10.61
N HIS A 161 -3.01 11.26 -10.27
CA HIS A 161 -1.78 10.97 -10.99
C HIS A 161 -1.34 9.51 -10.82
N GLU A 162 -1.43 8.99 -9.60
CA GLU A 162 -1.11 7.60 -9.29
C GLU A 162 -2.08 6.62 -9.96
N ARG A 163 -3.37 6.99 -10.05
CA ARG A 163 -4.36 6.23 -10.84
C ARG A 163 -4.01 6.22 -12.31
N ASP A 164 -3.64 7.37 -12.89
CA ASP A 164 -3.25 7.45 -14.29
C ASP A 164 -2.00 6.59 -14.57
N LEU A 165 -1.01 6.60 -13.68
CA LEU A 165 0.18 5.75 -13.80
C LEU A 165 -0.17 4.26 -13.80
N LEU A 166 -1.06 3.83 -12.89
CA LEU A 166 -1.51 2.44 -12.84
C LEU A 166 -2.38 2.07 -14.05
N LEU A 167 -3.22 2.98 -14.53
CA LEU A 167 -3.98 2.78 -15.77
C LEU A 167 -3.07 2.60 -16.99
N GLU A 168 -2.05 3.43 -17.14
CA GLU A 168 -1.04 3.29 -18.21
C GLU A 168 -0.27 1.96 -18.08
N ALA A 169 0.08 1.55 -16.86
CA ALA A 169 0.65 0.24 -16.60
C ALA A 169 -0.27 -0.91 -17.06
N GLY A 170 -1.57 -0.82 -16.76
CA GLY A 170 -2.56 -1.78 -17.22
C GLY A 170 -2.70 -1.84 -18.74
N LYS A 171 -2.69 -0.68 -19.43
CA LYS A 171 -2.71 -0.62 -20.91
C LYS A 171 -1.51 -1.33 -21.52
N SER A 172 -0.34 -1.26 -20.89
CA SER A 172 0.88 -1.95 -21.38
C SER A 172 0.84 -3.48 -21.23
N CYS A 173 -0.14 -4.02 -20.50
CA CYS A 173 -0.33 -5.46 -20.33
C CYS A 173 -1.28 -6.09 -21.36
N CYS A 174 -2.05 -5.27 -22.10
CA CYS A 174 -3.03 -5.69 -23.11
C CYS A 174 -2.47 -5.50 -24.52
#